data_AF-A0A316QGI2-F1
#
_entry.id   AF-A0A316QGI2-F1
#
_cell.length_a   1.000
_cell.length_b   1.000
_cell.length_c   1.000
_cell.angle_alpha   90.00
_cell.angle_beta   90.00
_cell.angle_gamma   90.00
#
_symmetry.space_group_name_H-M   'P 1'
#
loop_
_entity.id
_entity.type
_entity.pdbx_description
1 polymer ?
#
loop_
_entity_poly.entity_id
_entity_poly.type
_entity_poly.pdbx_seq_one_letter_code
_entity_poly.pdbx_strand_id
1 'polypeptide(L)'
;MIINEKVAYLKGLIEGANFDTNTTEGKLISEIVNALELIAFDLEEHEESIDELGAYVDELDGDLAEAEAAIYGDEYEDDCCCDDDCDCDDDCCCGCEDDEDEEE
;
A
#
# COMPACT_ATOMS: atom_id res chain seq x y z
N MET A 1 0.29 -1.56 15.35
CA MET A 1 0.57 -1.70 16.82
C MET A 1 1.33 -0.56 17.52
N ILE A 2 2.36 0.09 16.94
CA ILE A 2 3.21 1.09 17.66
C ILE A 2 2.41 2.30 18.21
N ILE A 3 1.36 2.71 17.51
CA ILE A 3 0.54 3.87 17.87
C ILE A 3 -0.32 3.59 19.12
N ASN A 4 -0.95 2.41 19.22
CA ASN A 4 -1.75 2.00 20.38
C ASN A 4 -0.89 2.00 21.67
N GLU A 5 0.32 1.46 21.62
CA GLU A 5 1.25 1.46 22.76
C GLU A 5 1.63 2.88 23.22
N LYS A 6 1.85 3.79 22.27
CA LYS A 6 2.16 5.20 22.58
C LYS A 6 0.97 5.92 23.21
N VAL A 7 -0.25 5.69 22.72
CA VAL A 7 -1.46 6.28 23.32
C VAL A 7 -1.69 5.73 24.73
N ALA A 8 -1.54 4.42 24.93
CA ALA A 8 -1.64 3.79 26.24
C ALA A 8 -0.59 4.34 27.24
N TYR A 9 0.64 4.56 26.77
CA TYR A 9 1.68 5.20 27.57
C TYR A 9 1.31 6.65 27.97
N LEU A 10 0.76 7.45 27.04
CA LEU A 10 0.31 8.81 27.33
C LEU A 10 -0.84 8.84 28.33
N LYS A 11 -1.80 7.91 28.23
CA LYS A 11 -2.86 7.74 29.24
C LYS A 11 -2.28 7.40 30.61
N GLY A 12 -1.37 6.43 30.67
CA GLY A 12 -0.70 6.06 31.92
C GLY A 12 0.08 7.22 32.55
N LEU A 13 0.68 8.09 31.73
CA LEU A 13 1.32 9.33 32.22
C LEU A 13 0.31 10.31 32.80
N ILE A 14 -0.83 10.54 32.14
CA ILE A 14 -1.88 11.43 32.62
C ILE A 14 -2.47 10.92 33.95
N GLU A 15 -2.71 9.60 34.06
CA GLU A 15 -3.27 8.99 35.26
C GLU A 15 -2.24 8.90 36.41
N GLY A 16 -0.98 8.63 36.10
CA GLY A 16 0.08 8.40 37.09
C GLY A 16 0.76 9.67 37.60
N ALA A 17 0.82 10.73 36.80
CA ALA A 17 1.58 11.94 37.12
C ALA A 17 0.73 13.02 37.81
N ASN A 18 -0.22 12.65 38.68
CA ASN A 18 -1.01 13.60 39.49
C ASN A 18 -1.55 14.79 38.66
N PHE A 19 -1.86 14.53 37.40
CA PHE A 19 -2.15 15.54 36.40
C PHE A 19 -3.57 16.05 36.63
N ASP A 20 -3.71 17.33 36.92
CA ASP A 20 -5.02 17.90 37.24
C ASP A 20 -5.83 18.14 35.97
N THR A 21 -6.63 17.13 35.61
CA THR A 21 -7.59 17.15 34.50
C THR A 21 -8.75 18.13 34.71
N ASN A 22 -8.82 18.84 35.85
CA ASN A 22 -9.81 19.89 36.06
C ASN A 22 -9.37 21.27 35.57
N THR A 23 -8.06 21.47 35.36
CA THR A 23 -7.53 22.68 34.73
C THR A 23 -7.92 22.76 33.26
N THR A 24 -7.95 23.96 32.67
CA THR A 24 -8.26 24.14 31.24
C THR A 24 -7.26 23.37 30.36
N GLU A 25 -5.98 23.46 30.69
CA GLU A 25 -4.89 22.76 30.04
C GLU A 25 -4.99 21.24 30.24
N GLY A 26 -5.39 20.80 31.44
CA GLY A 26 -5.59 19.40 31.75
C GLY A 26 -6.72 18.75 30.96
N LYS A 27 -7.85 19.46 30.81
CA LYS A 27 -8.96 19.03 29.95
C LYS A 27 -8.54 18.96 28.49
N LEU A 28 -7.85 19.99 27.99
CA LEU A 28 -7.37 20.01 26.60
C LEU A 28 -6.46 18.81 26.30
N ILE A 29 -5.49 18.53 27.17
CA ILE A 29 -4.57 17.40 27.00
C ILE A 29 -5.32 16.07 27.07
N SER A 30 -6.30 15.92 27.97
CA SER A 30 -7.14 14.73 28.06
C SER A 30 -7.93 14.49 26.77
N GLU A 31 -8.54 15.53 26.21
CA GLU A 31 -9.28 15.43 24.95
C GLU A 31 -8.37 15.10 23.76
N ILE A 32 -7.15 15.65 23.72
CA ILE A 32 -6.15 15.31 22.70
C ILE A 32 -5.79 13.82 22.78
N VAL A 33 -5.54 13.29 23.98
CA VAL A 33 -5.19 11.86 24.14
C VAL A 33 -6.37 10.95 23.79
N ASN A 34 -7.60 11.35 24.11
CA ASN A 34 -8.79 10.63 23.68
C ASN A 34 -8.95 10.63 22.15
N ALA A 35 -8.73 11.77 21.49
CA ALA A 35 -8.76 11.84 20.03
C ALA A 35 -7.68 10.96 19.39
N LEU A 36 -6.47 10.91 19.98
CA LEU A 36 -5.39 10.03 19.52
C LEU A 36 -5.74 8.55 19.68
N GLU A 37 -6.49 8.17 20.72
CA GLU A 37 -6.99 6.80 20.89
C GLU A 37 -7.99 6.40 19.81
N LEU A 38 -8.94 7.29 19.48
CA LEU A 38 -9.88 7.03 18.41
C LEU A 38 -9.16 6.85 17.07
N ILE A 39 -8.19 7.72 16.76
CA ILE A 39 -7.36 7.59 15.56
C ILE A 39 -6.57 6.28 15.56
N ALA A 40 -6.07 5.86 16.71
CA ALA A 40 -5.33 4.61 16.84
C ALA A 40 -6.20 3.39 16.56
N PHE A 41 -7.45 3.41 17.02
CA PHE A 41 -8.44 2.36 16.75
C PHE A 41 -8.85 2.31 15.27
N ASP A 42 -9.21 3.45 14.70
CA ASP A 42 -9.61 3.54 13.29
C ASP A 42 -8.46 3.11 12.35
N LEU A 43 -7.21 3.42 12.72
CA LEU A 43 -6.04 3.02 11.93
C LEU A 43 -5.83 1.49 11.96
N GLU A 44 -6.10 0.83 13.08
CA GLU A 44 -6.00 -0.63 13.20
C GLU A 44 -7.08 -1.33 12.36
N GLU A 45 -8.32 -0.82 12.36
CA GLU A 45 -9.39 -1.29 11.47
C GLU A 45 -9.04 -1.07 9.97
N HIS A 46 -8.40 0.05 9.66
CA HIS A 46 -7.94 0.33 8.30
C HIS A 46 -6.78 -0.58 7.87
N GLU A 47 -5.83 -0.90 8.75
CA GLU A 47 -4.76 -1.86 8.45
C GLU A 47 -5.37 -3.22 8.04
N GLU A 48 -6.36 -3.73 8.78
CA GLU A 48 -7.07 -4.97 8.43
C GLU A 48 -7.81 -4.87 7.09
N SER A 49 -8.48 -3.74 6.83
CA SER A 49 -9.18 -3.51 5.57
C SER A 49 -8.22 -3.44 4.37
N ILE A 50 -7.04 -2.86 4.55
CA ILE A 50 -6.00 -2.78 3.52
C ILE A 50 -5.43 -4.17 3.22
N ASP A 51 -5.21 -4.99 4.26
CA ASP A 51 -4.75 -6.37 4.08
C ASP A 51 -5.79 -7.20 3.30
N GLU A 52 -7.08 -7.03 3.59
CA GLU A 52 -8.16 -7.69 2.84
C GLU A 52 -8.21 -7.21 1.37
N LEU A 53 -8.06 -5.91 1.13
CA LEU A 53 -7.96 -5.36 -0.22
C LEU A 53 -6.75 -5.90 -0.99
N GLY A 54 -5.60 -6.08 -0.32
CA GLY A 54 -4.43 -6.72 -0.90
C GLY A 54 -4.74 -8.12 -1.41
N ALA A 55 -5.45 -8.93 -0.60
CA ALA A 55 -5.86 -10.27 -1.01
C ALA A 55 -6.82 -10.28 -2.22
N TYR A 56 -7.76 -9.32 -2.29
CA TYR A 56 -8.61 -9.19 -3.48
C TYR A 56 -7.82 -8.75 -4.72
N VAL A 57 -6.81 -7.89 -4.56
CA VAL A 57 -5.95 -7.51 -5.68
C VAL A 57 -5.15 -8.71 -6.19
N ASP A 58 -4.61 -9.54 -5.30
CA ASP A 58 -3.91 -10.77 -5.68
C ASP A 58 -4.84 -11.75 -6.42
N GLU A 59 -6.11 -11.85 -6.01
CA GLU A 59 -7.12 -12.65 -6.72
C GLU A 59 -7.41 -12.09 -8.11
N LEU A 60 -7.59 -10.77 -8.23
CA LEU A 60 -7.82 -10.10 -9.51
C LEU A 60 -6.63 -10.23 -10.47
N ASP A 61 -5.39 -10.20 -9.95
CA ASP A 61 -4.18 -10.43 -10.73
C ASP A 61 -4.15 -11.86 -11.31
N GLY A 62 -4.50 -12.86 -10.50
CA GLY A 62 -4.65 -14.25 -10.94
C GLY A 62 -5.74 -14.43 -12.00
N ASP A 63 -6.91 -13.83 -11.80
CA ASP A 63 -8.00 -13.84 -12.76
C ASP A 63 -7.61 -13.15 -14.08
N LEU A 64 -6.84 -12.06 -14.02
CA LEU A 64 -6.33 -11.37 -15.19
C LEU A 64 -5.33 -12.24 -15.95
N ALA A 65 -4.40 -12.89 -15.25
CA ALA A 65 -3.45 -13.82 -15.87
C ALA A 65 -4.17 -14.98 -16.58
N GLU A 66 -5.23 -15.54 -15.98
CA GLU A 66 -6.05 -16.57 -16.64
C GLU A 66 -6.75 -16.02 -17.88
N ALA A 67 -7.30 -14.80 -17.81
CA ALA A 67 -7.94 -14.16 -18.95
C ALA A 67 -6.96 -13.86 -20.09
N GLU A 68 -5.75 -13.41 -19.75
CA GLU A 68 -4.66 -13.18 -20.71
C GLU A 68 -4.23 -14.49 -21.37
N ALA A 69 -4.01 -15.54 -20.60
CA ALA A 69 -3.71 -16.88 -21.13
C ALA A 69 -4.85 -17.43 -21.99
N ALA A 70 -6.12 -17.13 -21.68
CA ALA A 70 -7.25 -17.58 -22.49
C ALA A 70 -7.37 -16.85 -23.84
N ILE A 71 -6.99 -15.57 -23.90
CA ILE A 71 -7.10 -14.72 -25.11
C ILE A 71 -5.85 -14.83 -25.97
N TYR A 72 -4.69 -14.75 -25.34
CA TYR A 72 -3.39 -14.71 -25.98
C TYR A 72 -2.76 -16.13 -26.01
N GLY A 73 -3.05 -17.01 -25.06
CA GLY A 73 -2.43 -18.35 -25.00
C GLY A 73 -1.08 -18.31 -24.28
N ASP A 74 -0.66 -19.48 -23.78
CA ASP A 74 0.59 -19.66 -23.00
C ASP A 74 1.89 -19.46 -23.81
N GLU A 75 1.80 -19.12 -25.11
CA GLU A 75 2.94 -19.06 -26.04
C GLU A 75 3.50 -17.65 -26.26
N TYR A 76 3.02 -16.63 -25.55
CA TYR A 76 3.57 -15.26 -25.63
C TYR A 76 4.60 -14.95 -24.52
N GLU A 77 5.20 -15.96 -23.91
CA GLU A 77 6.55 -15.81 -23.34
C GLU A 77 7.55 -15.81 -24.51
N ASP A 78 8.08 -14.64 -24.85
CA ASP A 78 9.26 -14.48 -25.71
C ASP A 78 9.05 -14.60 -27.23
N ASP A 79 8.13 -13.80 -27.79
CA ASP A 79 8.19 -13.45 -29.22
C ASP A 79 8.37 -11.93 -29.34
N CYS A 80 9.38 -11.39 -28.65
CA CYS A 80 10.06 -10.26 -29.26
C CYS A 80 10.59 -10.79 -30.60
N CYS A 81 10.03 -10.32 -31.70
CA CYS A 81 10.35 -10.72 -33.07
C CYS A 81 11.80 -10.37 -33.47
N CYS A 82 12.77 -10.87 -32.72
CA CYS A 82 14.19 -10.81 -32.97
C CYS A 82 14.69 -12.23 -33.29
N ASP A 83 13.92 -13.00 -34.07
CA ASP A 83 14.54 -14.10 -34.80
C ASP A 83 15.47 -13.47 -35.86
N ASP A 84 16.67 -14.01 -35.96
CA ASP A 84 17.87 -13.45 -36.63
C ASP A 84 17.74 -13.41 -38.18
N ASP A 85 16.50 -13.37 -38.70
CA ASP A 85 16.12 -13.38 -40.12
C ASP A 85 14.93 -12.45 -40.43
N CYS A 86 14.53 -11.56 -39.50
CA CYS A 86 13.53 -10.52 -39.78
C CYS A 86 14.10 -9.40 -40.66
N ASP A 87 13.87 -9.52 -41.97
CA ASP A 87 13.98 -8.42 -42.94
C ASP A 87 12.97 -7.33 -42.55
N CYS A 88 13.42 -6.36 -41.75
CA CYS A 88 12.62 -5.24 -41.25
C CYS A 88 12.23 -4.26 -42.38
N ASP A 89 11.27 -4.64 -43.21
CA ASP A 89 10.46 -3.70 -44.00
C ASP A 89 9.22 -3.29 -43.18
N ASP A 90 9.41 -2.23 -42.39
CA ASP A 90 8.48 -1.09 -42.28
C ASP A 90 7.14 -1.21 -41.52
N ASP A 91 6.97 -2.05 -40.48
CA ASP A 91 5.89 -1.83 -39.46
C ASP A 91 5.89 -2.77 -38.21
N CYS A 92 7.04 -3.25 -37.72
CA CYS A 92 7.05 -4.04 -36.48
C CYS A 92 7.09 -3.17 -35.22
N CYS A 93 6.05 -3.36 -34.41
CA CYS A 93 5.77 -2.73 -33.13
C CYS A 93 6.81 -3.12 -32.06
N CYS A 94 8.03 -2.59 -32.15
CA CYS A 94 8.98 -2.65 -31.04
C CYS A 94 8.61 -1.58 -30.01
N GLY A 95 7.55 -1.84 -29.24
CA GLY A 95 7.22 -1.14 -28.00
C GLY A 95 8.15 -1.53 -26.84
N CYS A 96 9.43 -1.79 -27.14
CA CYS A 96 10.48 -1.85 -26.14
C CYS A 96 10.93 -0.40 -25.89
N GLU A 97 10.15 0.35 -25.13
CA GLU A 97 10.68 1.52 -24.45
C GLU A 97 11.60 1.01 -23.34
N ASP A 98 12.86 0.77 -23.70
CA ASP A 98 13.97 0.55 -22.77
C ASP A 98 14.13 1.81 -21.89
N ASP A 99 14.02 1.60 -20.58
CA ASP A 99 14.50 2.46 -19.52
C ASP A 99 16.03 2.64 -19.61
N GLU A 100 16.55 3.59 -20.39
CA GLU A 100 17.91 4.13 -20.19
C GLU A 100 18.00 5.59 -20.68
N ASP A 101 17.75 6.56 -19.78
CA ASP A 101 18.38 7.88 -19.92
C ASP A 101 19.10 8.23 -18.61
N GLU A 102 20.42 8.11 -18.75
CA GLU A 102 21.48 8.36 -17.79
C GLU A 102 21.52 9.81 -17.26
N GLU A 103 22.17 9.94 -16.12
CA GLU A 103 22.60 11.17 -15.47
C GLU A 103 23.35 12.15 -16.40
N GLU A 104 22.92 13.42 -16.45
CA GLU A 104 23.81 14.60 -16.50
C GLU A 104 23.21 15.80 -15.74
#